data_AF-A0A644ZVS8-F1
#
_entry.id   AF-A0A644ZVS8-F1
#
_cell.length_a   1.000
_cell.length_b   1.000
_cell.length_c   1.000
_cell.angle_alpha   90.00
_cell.angle_beta   90.00
_cell.angle_gamma   90.00
#
_symmetry.space_group_name_H-M   'P 1'
#
loop_
_entity.id
_entity.type
_entity.pdbx_description
1 polymer ?
#
loop_
_entity_poly.entity_id
_entity_poly.type
_entity_poly.pdbx_seq_one_letter_code
_entity_poly.pdbx_strand_id
1 'polypeptide(L)'
;MDDVIRRLEMGVIPELSTDAQKEIVNDIITNMESYQSDSSYDYESAAQDAYEKYKSLDDSEKSELKSLIIKKNSAADMIELQKFFFPDKDIQL
;
A
#
# COMPACT_ATOMS: atom_id res chain seq x y z
N MET A 1 0.21 -1.04 12.84
CA MET A 1 0.97 -0.22 11.89
C MET A 1 2.40 -0.69 11.72
N ASP A 2 3.24 -0.70 12.76
CA ASP A 2 4.66 -1.09 12.67
C ASP A 2 4.92 -2.43 11.95
N ASP A 3 4.15 -3.47 12.28
CA ASP A 3 4.29 -4.77 11.63
C ASP A 3 3.91 -4.74 10.14
N VAL A 4 2.93 -3.91 9.78
CA VAL A 4 2.50 -3.74 8.39
C VAL A 4 3.56 -3.01 7.59
N ILE A 5 4.07 -1.89 8.12
CA ILE A 5 5.18 -1.13 7.53
C ILE A 5 6.37 -2.05 7.30
N ARG A 6 6.80 -2.80 8.32
CA ARG A 6 7.91 -3.74 8.21
C ARG A 6 7.69 -4.82 7.15
N ARG A 7 6.47 -5.33 6.99
CA ARG A 7 6.13 -6.30 5.94
C ARG A 7 6.19 -5.69 4.54
N LEU A 8 5.76 -4.44 4.40
CA LEU A 8 5.89 -3.70 3.13
C LEU A 8 7.38 -3.48 2.79
N GLU A 9 8.16 -2.96 3.73
CA GLU A 9 9.58 -2.63 3.55
C GLU A 9 10.45 -3.86 3.29
N MET A 10 10.30 -4.91 4.10
CA MET A 10 11.20 -6.07 4.06
C MET A 10 10.65 -7.23 3.23
N GLY A 11 9.33 -7.26 3.01
CA GLY A 11 8.64 -8.37 2.37
C GLY A 11 8.13 -8.06 0.96
N VAL A 12 7.62 -6.86 0.73
CA VAL A 12 7.02 -6.47 -0.56
C VAL A 12 8.03 -5.75 -1.44
N ILE A 13 8.61 -4.63 -0.98
CA ILE A 13 9.56 -3.81 -1.77
C ILE A 13 10.68 -4.63 -2.42
N PRO A 14 11.35 -5.56 -1.72
CA PRO A 14 12.46 -6.31 -2.30
C PRO A 14 12.05 -7.29 -3.41
N GLU A 15 10.76 -7.66 -3.48
CA GLU A 15 10.21 -8.58 -4.48
C GLU A 15 9.55 -7.87 -5.66
N LEU A 16 9.48 -6.53 -5.65
CA LEU A 16 8.86 -5.75 -6.74
C LEU A 16 9.82 -5.55 -7.92
N SER A 17 9.29 -5.78 -9.11
CA SER A 17 10.05 -5.74 -10.36
C SER A 17 10.32 -4.33 -10.87
N THR A 18 9.49 -3.34 -10.53
CA THR A 18 9.57 -1.98 -11.09
C THR A 18 9.69 -0.89 -10.03
N ASP A 19 10.27 0.24 -10.42
CA ASP A 19 10.38 1.40 -9.55
C ASP A 19 9.02 2.06 -9.29
N ALA A 20 8.10 2.00 -10.26
CA ALA A 20 6.74 2.52 -10.10
C ALA A 20 5.97 1.78 -9.00
N GLN A 21 6.05 0.45 -8.96
CA GLN A 21 5.44 -0.32 -7.87
C GLN A 21 6.08 0.00 -6.51
N LYS A 22 7.41 0.16 -6.46
CA LYS A 22 8.12 0.50 -5.22
C LYS A 22 7.75 1.88 -4.73
N GLU A 23 7.61 2.86 -5.63
CA GLU A 23 7.14 4.20 -5.30
C GLU A 23 5.76 4.14 -4.64
N ILE A 24 4.82 3.40 -5.22
CA ILE A 24 3.48 3.22 -4.65
C ILE A 24 3.57 2.62 -3.23
N VAL A 25 4.39 1.59 -3.02
CA VAL A 25 4.53 0.99 -1.67
C VAL A 25 5.17 1.95 -0.67
N ASN A 26 6.15 2.75 -1.11
CA ASN A 26 6.75 3.78 -0.26
C ASN A 26 5.76 4.90 0.07
N ASP A 27 4.86 5.27 -0.84
CA ASP A 27 3.80 6.25 -0.57
C ASP A 27 2.84 5.71 0.50
N ILE A 28 2.48 4.42 0.44
CA ILE A 28 1.66 3.77 1.47
C ILE A 28 2.37 3.80 2.83
N ILE A 29 3.65 3.44 2.88
CA ILE A 29 4.45 3.47 4.12
C ILE A 29 4.48 4.89 4.68
N THR A 30 4.80 5.87 3.85
CA THR A 30 4.87 7.29 4.25
C THR A 30 3.52 7.78 4.78
N ASN A 31 2.42 7.37 4.14
CA ASN A 31 1.07 7.68 4.58
C ASN A 31 0.79 7.12 5.99
N MET A 32 1.12 5.84 6.21
CA MET A 32 0.97 5.17 7.50
C MET A 32 1.83 5.84 8.59
N GLU A 33 3.11 6.10 8.32
CA GLU A 33 4.03 6.77 9.26
C GLU A 33 3.59 8.19 9.60
N SER A 34 3.08 8.94 8.63
CA SER A 34 2.58 10.30 8.82
C SER A 34 1.36 10.31 9.73
N TYR A 35 0.39 9.41 9.49
CA TYR A 35 -0.78 9.26 10.35
C TYR A 35 -0.43 8.74 11.75
N GLN A 36 0.54 7.84 11.86
CA GLN A 36 1.03 7.33 13.13
C GLN A 36 1.69 8.44 13.97
N SER A 37 2.37 9.38 13.30
CA SER A 37 3.05 10.52 13.94
C SER A 37 2.09 11.68 14.26
N ASP A 38 1.07 11.87 13.43
CA ASP A 38 0.05 12.91 13.57
C ASP A 38 -1.33 12.35 13.18
N SER A 39 -2.17 12.10 14.18
CA SER A 39 -3.52 11.57 13.94
C SER A 39 -4.46 12.54 13.23
N SER A 40 -4.06 13.81 13.04
CA SER A 40 -4.79 14.79 12.23
C SER A 40 -4.33 14.85 10.77
N TYR A 41 -3.30 14.07 10.40
CA TYR A 41 -2.83 13.94 9.03
C TYR A 41 -3.93 13.40 8.11
N ASP A 42 -4.06 14.02 6.93
CA ASP A 42 -5.03 13.64 5.91
C ASP A 42 -4.56 12.40 5.13
N TYR A 43 -4.67 11.25 5.80
CA TYR A 43 -4.27 9.96 5.25
C TYR A 43 -5.15 9.52 4.06
N GLU A 44 -6.37 10.06 3.96
CA GLU A 44 -7.33 9.71 2.89
C GLU A 44 -6.91 10.32 1.55
N SER A 45 -6.51 11.60 1.54
CA SER A 45 -5.96 12.22 0.34
C SER A 45 -4.67 11.55 -0.11
N ALA A 46 -3.76 11.23 0.82
CA ALA A 46 -2.52 10.51 0.50
C ALA A 46 -2.80 9.08 -0.04
N ALA A 47 -3.80 8.39 0.51
CA ALA A 47 -4.23 7.09 0.01
C ALA A 47 -4.80 7.19 -1.41
N GLN A 48 -5.57 8.25 -1.70
CA GLN A 48 -6.10 8.49 -3.03
C GLN A 48 -4.97 8.74 -4.05
N ASP A 49 -3.96 9.53 -3.70
CA ASP A 49 -2.82 9.81 -4.58
C ASP A 49 -2.02 8.52 -4.90
N ALA A 50 -1.74 7.69 -3.90
CA ALA A 50 -1.10 6.39 -4.09
C ALA A 50 -1.96 5.46 -4.98
N TYR A 51 -3.29 5.50 -4.82
CA TYR A 51 -4.22 4.72 -5.62
C TYR A 51 -4.31 5.20 -7.08
N GLU A 52 -4.23 6.51 -7.35
CA GLU A 52 -4.14 7.04 -8.72
C GLU A 52 -2.88 6.54 -9.42
N LYS A 53 -1.73 6.54 -8.73
CA LYS A 53 -0.49 5.95 -9.26
C LYS A 53 -0.66 4.45 -9.55
N TYR A 54 -1.28 3.70 -8.64
CA TYR A 54 -1.60 2.30 -8.85
C TYR A 54 -2.47 2.07 -10.09
N LYS A 55 -3.49 2.89 -10.34
CA LYS A 55 -4.33 2.77 -11.54
C LYS A 55 -3.58 3.01 -12.84
N SER A 56 -2.49 3.77 -12.80
CA SER A 56 -1.65 4.07 -13.97
C SER A 56 -0.71 2.92 -14.38
N LEU A 57 -0.46 1.97 -13.48
CA LEU A 57 0.30 0.76 -13.77
C LEU A 57 -0.38 -0.10 -14.84
N ASP A 58 0.39 -0.91 -15.54
CA ASP A 58 -0.20 -1.94 -16.42
C ASP A 58 -0.83 -3.09 -15.61
N ASP A 59 -1.60 -3.94 -16.28
CA ASP A 59 -2.32 -5.04 -15.61
C ASP A 59 -1.39 -6.08 -14.98
N SER A 60 -0.20 -6.28 -15.54
CA SER A 60 0.80 -7.20 -15.00
C SER A 60 1.40 -6.65 -13.72
N GLU A 61 1.82 -5.39 -13.72
CA GLU A 61 2.36 -4.68 -12.56
C GLU A 61 1.33 -4.59 -11.42
N LYS A 62 0.06 -4.31 -11.76
CA LYS A 62 -1.05 -4.30 -10.80
C LYS A 62 -1.25 -5.67 -10.15
N SER A 63 -1.24 -6.73 -10.95
CA SER A 63 -1.44 -8.10 -10.50
C SER A 63 -0.30 -8.58 -9.60
N GLU A 64 0.94 -8.29 -10.00
CA GLU A 64 2.13 -8.59 -9.20
C GLU A 64 2.10 -7.89 -7.84
N LEU A 65 1.87 -6.57 -7.83
CA LEU A 65 1.80 -5.78 -6.60
C LEU A 65 0.68 -6.29 -5.66
N LYS A 66 -0.52 -6.51 -6.19
CA LYS A 66 -1.65 -7.06 -5.41
C LYS A 66 -1.29 -8.44 -4.83
N SER A 67 -0.70 -9.31 -5.64
CA SER A 67 -0.32 -10.67 -5.22
C SER A 67 0.74 -10.66 -4.12
N LEU A 68 1.75 -9.80 -4.24
CA LEU A 68 2.81 -9.67 -3.24
C LEU A 68 2.28 -9.09 -1.94
N ILE A 69 1.45 -8.04 -1.99
CA ILE A 69 0.81 -7.48 -0.79
C ILE A 69 0.01 -8.57 -0.07
N ILE A 70 -0.86 -9.31 -0.76
CA ILE A 70 -1.67 -10.38 -0.16
C ILE A 70 -0.79 -11.51 0.41
N LYS A 71 0.26 -11.91 -0.30
CA LYS A 71 1.15 -13.01 0.11
C LYS A 71 1.97 -12.67 1.37
N LYS A 72 2.35 -11.41 1.54
CA LYS A 72 3.27 -10.96 2.61
C LYS A 72 2.55 -10.47 3.86
N ASN A 73 1.27 -10.17 3.75
CA ASN A 73 0.45 -9.60 4.82
C ASN A 73 -0.59 -10.60 5.34
N SER A 74 -0.82 -10.58 6.64
CA SER A 74 -1.90 -11.34 7.26
C SER A 74 -3.26 -10.68 7.00
N ALA A 75 -4.36 -11.39 7.27
CA ALA A 75 -5.69 -10.80 7.16
C ALA A 75 -5.88 -9.55 8.04
N ALA A 76 -5.24 -9.51 9.21
CA ALA A 76 -5.26 -8.34 10.09
C ALA A 76 -4.52 -7.14 9.46
N ASP A 77 -3.35 -7.40 8.87
CA ASP A 77 -2.56 -6.37 8.18
C ASP A 77 -3.34 -5.81 6.98
N MET A 78 -4.09 -6.65 6.27
CA MET A 78 -4.92 -6.23 5.12
C MET A 78 -6.05 -5.28 5.54
N ILE A 79 -6.67 -5.49 6.70
CA ILE A 79 -7.69 -4.59 7.25
C ILE A 79 -7.09 -3.21 7.55
N GLU A 80 -5.85 -3.18 8.03
CA GLU A 80 -5.15 -1.93 8.29
C GLU A 80 -4.77 -1.24 6.97
N LEU A 81 -4.15 -1.96 6.03
CA LEU A 81 -3.75 -1.47 4.71
C LEU A 81 -4.90 -0.89 3.89
N GLN A 82 -6.10 -1.46 4.00
CA GLN A 82 -7.26 -0.99 3.24
C GLN A 82 -7.53 0.50 3.49
N LYS A 83 -7.28 1.00 4.70
CA LYS A 83 -7.47 2.41 5.06
C LYS A 83 -6.46 3.35 4.38
N PHE A 84 -5.26 2.86 4.09
CA PHE A 84 -4.13 3.69 3.62
C PHE A 84 -3.81 3.52 2.14
N PHE A 85 -4.40 2.54 1.47
CA PHE A 85 -4.11 2.26 0.06
C PHE A 85 -5.34 2.00 -0.81
N PHE A 86 -6.46 1.59 -0.23
CA PHE A 86 -7.65 1.23 -0.99
C PHE A 86 -8.89 1.93 -0.45
N PRO A 87 -9.06 3.23 -0.75
CA PRO A 87 -10.20 4.01 -0.28
C PRO A 87 -11.50 3.47 -0.89
N ASP A 88 -12.18 2.61 -0.13
CA ASP A 88 -13.58 2.13 -0.20
C ASP A 88 -14.22 1.74 -1.55
N LYS A 89 -13.53 1.83 -2.69
CA LYS A 89 -14.21 1.79 -3.99
C LYS A 89 -14.12 0.51 -4.81
N ASP A 90 -13.13 -0.38 -4.67
CA ASP A 90 -13.02 -1.49 -5.64
C ASP A 90 -12.24 -2.75 -5.17
N ILE A 91 -12.20 -3.09 -3.88
CA ILE A 91 -11.64 -4.41 -3.49
C ILE A 91 -12.75 -5.43 -3.24
N GLN A 92 -13.01 -6.27 -4.25
CA GLN A 92 -13.35 -7.66 -3.97
C GLN A 92 -12.04 -8.40 -3.68
N LEU A 93 -11.86 -8.80 -2.42
CA LEU A 93 -10.80 -9.72 -1.99
C LEU A 93 -11.16 -11.15 -2.40
#